data_AF-A0A0P6S307-F1
#
_entry.id   AF-A0A0P6S307-F1
#
_cell.length_a   1.000
_cell.length_b   1.000
_cell.length_c   1.000
_cell.angle_alpha   90.00
_cell.angle_beta   90.00
_cell.angle_gamma   90.00
#
_symmetry.space_group_name_H-M   'P 1'
#
loop_
_entity.id
_entity.type
_entity.pdbx_description
1 polymer ?
#
loop_
_entity_poly.entity_id
_entity_poly.type
_entity_poly.pdbx_seq_one_letter_code
_entity_poly.pdbx_strand_id
1 'polypeptide(L)'
;MEDKWLFLDDSGQLSNSGTHNYFLYGGIFIENEKAYNLFMNIVKQQCQFFGINGEIKGSDIKIKHRKKLLQAFSEVPGIHQVFLVEDVRQLERVDFENKKKIRFHKNYLLKRIVEKLHKEKLINAKTILHINIDLEMLSEERYRNNLEKHLNDYWKNKSSYLKGIEYSQFIPKIGSQFVVKFLDSRHHRFIQVADLLVNTKYRRYKNTTKCCSEFLNPEICIKVPDFFTSGKEKID
;
A
#
# COMPACT_ATOMS: atom_id res chain seq x y z
N MET A 1 7.65 -15.62 17.23
CA MET A 1 7.33 -14.40 16.46
C MET A 1 6.14 -14.72 15.58
N GLU A 2 5.34 -13.73 15.22
CA GLU A 2 4.10 -13.87 14.44
C GLU A 2 4.29 -13.26 13.06
N ASP A 3 4.14 -14.07 12.01
CA ASP A 3 4.21 -13.61 10.63
C ASP A 3 2.92 -12.89 10.21
N LYS A 4 3.09 -11.69 9.66
CA LYS A 4 2.02 -10.88 9.06
C LYS A 4 2.48 -10.38 7.71
N TRP A 5 1.55 -10.12 6.79
CA TRP A 5 1.89 -9.73 5.43
C TRP A 5 1.22 -8.41 5.05
N LEU A 6 1.97 -7.58 4.34
CA LEU A 6 1.49 -6.36 3.71
C LEU A 6 1.80 -6.49 2.22
N PHE A 7 0.78 -6.46 1.37
CA PHE A 7 0.92 -6.43 -0.08
C PHE A 7 0.47 -5.07 -0.58
N LEU A 8 1.34 -4.39 -1.33
CA LEU A 8 1.12 -3.05 -1.81
C LEU A 8 1.42 -2.93 -3.29
N ASP A 9 0.66 -2.07 -3.94
CA ASP A 9 0.95 -1.52 -5.24
C ASP A 9 0.69 0.00 -5.20
N ASP A 10 1.16 0.73 -6.21
CA ASP A 10 0.94 2.16 -6.35
C ASP A 10 0.14 2.55 -7.59
N SER A 11 -0.42 3.77 -7.54
CA SER A 11 -1.14 4.35 -8.66
C SER A 11 -1.02 5.86 -8.65
N GLY A 12 -0.98 6.44 -9.85
CA GLY A 12 -0.63 7.85 -10.05
C GLY A 12 0.88 8.05 -10.15
N GLN A 13 1.31 9.30 -10.32
CA GLN A 13 2.72 9.63 -10.52
C GLN A 13 3.14 10.71 -9.53
N LEU A 14 4.25 10.46 -8.83
CA LEU A 14 4.96 11.50 -8.08
C LEU A 14 5.74 12.37 -9.06
N SER A 15 5.05 13.35 -9.64
CA SER A 15 5.64 14.28 -10.63
C SER A 15 4.88 15.60 -10.68
N ASN A 16 5.59 16.69 -11.00
CA ASN A 16 4.99 18.00 -11.27
C ASN A 16 4.11 18.02 -12.54
N SER A 17 4.35 17.11 -13.49
CA SER A 17 3.64 17.00 -14.78
C SER A 17 2.63 15.85 -14.82
N GLY A 18 2.25 15.32 -13.64
CA GLY A 18 1.37 14.16 -13.55
C GLY A 18 0.00 14.44 -14.17
N THR A 19 -0.62 13.41 -14.75
CA THR A 19 -2.00 13.51 -15.28
C THR A 19 -3.06 13.70 -14.19
N HIS A 20 -2.66 13.62 -12.92
CA HIS A 20 -3.50 13.87 -11.76
C HIS A 20 -2.68 14.31 -10.55
N ASN A 21 -3.32 15.05 -9.64
CA ASN A 21 -2.77 15.58 -8.41
C ASN A 21 -2.59 14.58 -7.25
N TYR A 22 -2.86 13.29 -7.46
CA TYR A 22 -2.82 12.31 -6.37
C TYR A 22 -1.90 11.14 -6.70
N PHE A 23 -1.13 10.72 -5.70
CA PHE A 23 -0.38 9.48 -5.69
C PHE A 23 -0.92 8.60 -4.58
N LEU A 24 -1.08 7.30 -4.86
CA LEU A 24 -1.63 6.35 -3.90
C LEU A 24 -0.71 5.15 -3.73
N TYR A 25 -0.56 4.72 -2.49
CA TYR A 25 -0.30 3.31 -2.18
C TYR A 25 -1.61 2.63 -1.80
N GLY A 26 -1.80 1.40 -2.25
CA GLY A 26 -2.97 0.61 -1.88
C GLY A 26 -2.70 -0.89 -1.88
N GLY A 27 -3.45 -1.62 -1.07
CA GLY A 27 -3.40 -3.07 -1.04
C GLY A 27 -4.02 -3.67 0.21
N ILE A 28 -3.42 -4.76 0.70
CA ILE A 28 -3.98 -5.56 1.79
C ILE A 28 -2.94 -5.82 2.89
N PHE A 29 -3.42 -5.81 4.13
CA PHE A 29 -2.71 -6.32 5.29
C PHE A 29 -3.39 -7.62 5.76
N ILE A 30 -2.58 -8.62 6.10
CA ILE A 30 -3.02 -9.98 6.46
C ILE A 30 -2.46 -10.32 7.83
N GLU A 31 -3.35 -10.63 8.78
CA GLU A 31 -2.99 -10.77 10.19
C GLU A 31 -2.25 -12.05 10.55
N ASN A 32 -2.45 -13.14 9.81
CA ASN A 32 -1.92 -14.46 10.13
C ASN A 32 -2.05 -15.42 8.93
N GLU A 33 -1.36 -16.56 9.02
CA GLU A 33 -1.28 -17.55 7.94
C GLU A 33 -2.64 -18.18 7.59
N LYS A 34 -3.55 -18.31 8.57
CA LYS A 34 -4.91 -18.81 8.33
C LYS A 34 -5.68 -17.86 7.42
N ALA A 35 -5.63 -16.55 7.70
CA ALA A 35 -6.22 -15.52 6.85
C ALA A 35 -5.57 -15.48 5.47
N TYR A 36 -4.24 -15.60 5.40
CA TYR A 36 -3.48 -15.69 4.14
C TYR A 36 -4.01 -16.81 3.24
N ASN A 37 -4.11 -18.03 3.78
CA ASN A 37 -4.52 -19.20 3.02
C ASN A 37 -5.99 -19.13 2.60
N LEU A 38 -6.87 -18.66 3.51
CA LEU A 38 -8.27 -18.42 3.19
C LEU A 38 -8.42 -17.42 2.05
N PHE A 39 -7.73 -16.27 2.15
CA PHE A 39 -7.80 -15.22 1.15
C PHE A 39 -7.26 -15.68 -0.20
N MET A 40 -6.16 -16.45 -0.21
CA MET A 40 -5.60 -17.06 -1.42
C MET A 40 -6.63 -17.95 -2.12
N ASN A 41 -7.34 -18.78 -1.35
CA ASN A 41 -8.38 -19.67 -1.89
C ASN A 41 -9.56 -18.89 -2.47
N ILE A 42 -10.01 -17.84 -1.79
CA ILE A 42 -11.08 -16.95 -2.28
C ILE A 42 -10.65 -16.30 -3.60
N VAL A 43 -9.45 -15.71 -3.66
CA VAL A 43 -8.93 -15.09 -4.89
C VAL A 43 -8.89 -16.09 -6.04
N LYS A 44 -8.37 -17.31 -5.81
CA LYS A 44 -8.32 -18.37 -6.81
C LYS A 44 -9.71 -18.78 -7.31
N GLN A 45 -10.65 -19.01 -6.39
CA GLN A 45 -12.03 -19.39 -6.73
C GLN A 45 -12.73 -18.31 -7.55
N GLN A 46 -12.59 -17.04 -7.16
CA GLN A 46 -13.17 -15.93 -7.91
C GLN A 46 -12.55 -15.80 -9.31
N CYS A 47 -11.22 -15.94 -9.44
CA CYS A 47 -10.57 -15.93 -10.75
C CYS A 47 -11.11 -17.04 -11.65
N GLN A 48 -11.23 -18.26 -11.12
CA GLN A 48 -11.77 -19.40 -11.86
C GLN A 48 -13.23 -19.17 -12.26
N PHE A 49 -14.07 -18.70 -11.33
CA PHE A 49 -15.48 -18.42 -11.57
C PHE A 49 -15.70 -17.35 -12.65
N PHE A 50 -14.82 -16.35 -12.73
CA PHE A 50 -14.89 -15.31 -13.75
C PHE A 50 -14.12 -15.61 -15.04
N GLY A 51 -13.50 -16.81 -15.15
CA GLY A 51 -12.69 -17.20 -16.30
C GLY A 51 -11.44 -16.31 -16.49
N ILE A 52 -10.89 -15.78 -15.40
CA ILE A 52 -9.66 -14.97 -15.42
C ILE A 52 -8.46 -15.92 -15.42
N ASN A 53 -8.07 -16.33 -16.62
CA ASN A 53 -6.97 -17.29 -16.83
C ASN A 53 -5.57 -16.65 -16.73
N GLY A 54 -5.50 -15.31 -16.73
CA GLY A 54 -4.25 -14.55 -16.66
C GLY A 54 -4.15 -13.67 -15.42
N GLU A 55 -3.32 -12.63 -15.53
CA GLU A 55 -3.15 -11.58 -14.54
C GLU A 55 -4.43 -10.76 -14.35
N ILE A 56 -4.82 -10.46 -13.10
CA ILE A 56 -5.81 -9.43 -12.84
C ILE A 56 -5.11 -8.08 -13.04
N LYS A 57 -5.44 -7.38 -14.11
CA LYS A 57 -5.02 -5.99 -14.29
C LYS A 57 -6.08 -5.04 -13.78
N GLY A 58 -5.73 -4.29 -12.75
CA GLY A 58 -6.55 -3.26 -12.12
C GLY A 58 -7.00 -2.17 -13.09
N SER A 59 -6.30 -1.95 -14.21
CA SER A 59 -6.71 -1.04 -15.28
C SER A 59 -7.78 -1.62 -16.22
N ASP A 60 -7.75 -2.92 -16.49
CA ASP A 60 -8.42 -3.52 -17.66
C ASP A 60 -9.62 -4.40 -17.29
N ILE A 61 -9.78 -4.72 -16.01
CA ILE A 61 -10.89 -5.56 -15.56
C ILE A 61 -12.27 -4.89 -15.76
N LYS A 62 -13.20 -5.66 -16.33
CA LYS A 62 -14.60 -5.24 -16.55
C LYS A 62 -15.27 -4.84 -15.23
N ILE A 63 -16.07 -3.78 -15.26
CA ILE A 63 -16.81 -3.23 -14.09
C ILE A 63 -17.55 -4.32 -13.30
N LYS A 64 -18.26 -5.23 -13.99
CA LYS A 64 -19.00 -6.33 -13.34
C LYS A 64 -18.10 -7.28 -12.53
N HIS A 65 -16.89 -7.56 -13.01
CA HIS A 65 -15.94 -8.44 -12.32
C HIS A 65 -15.26 -7.67 -11.18
N ARG A 66 -14.87 -6.41 -11.42
CA ARG A 66 -14.34 -5.52 -10.37
C ARG A 66 -15.26 -5.48 -9.17
N LYS A 67 -16.55 -5.15 -9.36
CA LYS A 67 -17.55 -5.11 -8.28
C LYS A 67 -17.52 -6.40 -7.45
N LYS A 68 -17.67 -7.56 -8.10
CA LYS A 68 -17.77 -8.84 -7.38
C LYS A 68 -16.48 -9.22 -6.65
N LEU A 69 -15.32 -8.94 -7.25
CA LEU A 69 -14.02 -9.18 -6.60
C LEU A 69 -13.87 -8.30 -5.35
N LEU A 70 -14.15 -7.00 -5.46
CA LEU A 70 -14.04 -6.08 -4.33
C LEU A 70 -14.98 -6.47 -3.17
N GLN A 71 -16.21 -6.90 -3.48
CA GLN A 71 -17.13 -7.42 -2.48
C GLN A 71 -16.58 -8.69 -1.81
N ALA A 72 -16.12 -9.67 -2.60
CA ALA A 72 -15.55 -10.90 -2.07
C ALA A 72 -14.31 -10.68 -1.20
N PHE A 73 -13.54 -9.61 -1.46
CA PHE A 73 -12.33 -9.31 -0.70
C PHE A 73 -12.60 -8.55 0.60
N SER A 74 -13.68 -7.77 0.65
CA SER A 74 -14.00 -6.91 1.80
C SER A 74 -14.55 -7.67 3.01
N GLU A 75 -14.97 -8.93 2.82
CA GLU A 75 -15.66 -9.72 3.85
C GLU A 75 -14.77 -10.78 4.51
N VAL A 76 -13.46 -10.79 4.20
CA VAL A 76 -12.57 -11.87 4.64
C VAL A 76 -11.97 -11.56 6.02
N PRO A 77 -12.24 -12.38 7.05
CA PRO A 77 -11.70 -12.13 8.39
C PRO A 77 -10.17 -12.13 8.43
N GLY A 78 -9.60 -11.14 9.12
CA GLY A 78 -8.15 -10.99 9.26
C GLY A 78 -7.44 -10.39 8.04
N ILE A 79 -8.21 -9.86 7.07
CA ILE A 79 -7.73 -9.09 5.92
C ILE A 79 -8.20 -7.64 6.09
N HIS A 80 -7.28 -6.70 5.92
CA HIS A 80 -7.55 -5.27 6.03
C HIS A 80 -7.15 -4.58 4.74
N GLN A 81 -8.04 -3.77 4.17
CA GLN A 81 -7.72 -2.92 3.04
C GLN A 81 -6.96 -1.68 3.51
N VAL A 82 -5.79 -1.47 2.91
CA VAL A 82 -4.85 -0.41 3.29
C VAL A 82 -4.69 0.56 2.13
N PHE A 83 -4.86 1.85 2.41
CA PHE A 83 -4.61 2.93 1.46
C PHE A 83 -3.81 4.06 2.12
N LEU A 84 -2.89 4.63 1.36
CA LEU A 84 -2.31 5.93 1.61
C LEU A 84 -2.53 6.78 0.37
N VAL A 85 -2.99 8.01 0.58
CA VAL A 85 -3.25 8.97 -0.50
C VAL A 85 -2.44 10.23 -0.22
N GLU A 86 -1.60 10.60 -1.17
CA GLU A 86 -0.79 11.83 -1.14
C GLU A 86 -1.34 12.85 -2.13
N ASP A 87 -1.55 14.09 -1.69
CA ASP A 87 -1.81 15.23 -2.58
C ASP A 87 -0.48 15.79 -3.09
N VAL A 88 -0.12 15.39 -4.31
CA VAL A 88 1.17 15.72 -4.94
C VAL A 88 1.37 17.24 -5.07
N ARG A 89 0.29 18.03 -5.12
CA ARG A 89 0.37 19.50 -5.18
C ARG A 89 0.98 20.13 -3.92
N GLN A 90 0.94 19.42 -2.80
CA GLN A 90 1.46 19.89 -1.51
C GLN A 90 2.95 19.53 -1.32
N LEU A 91 3.56 18.83 -2.28
CA LEU A 91 4.94 18.36 -2.20
C LEU A 91 5.96 19.40 -2.70
N GLU A 92 6.01 20.56 -2.06
CA GLU A 92 6.90 21.66 -2.45
C GLU A 92 8.39 21.34 -2.31
N ARG A 93 8.74 20.34 -1.49
CA ARG A 93 10.14 20.01 -1.12
C ARG A 93 10.68 18.77 -1.83
N VAL A 94 9.86 18.09 -2.62
CA VAL A 94 10.30 16.90 -3.35
C VAL A 94 10.79 17.33 -4.72
N ASP A 95 12.07 17.09 -4.98
CA ASP A 95 12.63 17.22 -6.31
C ASP A 95 12.20 16.02 -7.16
N PHE A 96 11.20 16.23 -8.03
CA PHE A 96 10.63 15.19 -8.90
C PHE A 96 11.49 14.85 -10.11
N GLU A 97 12.50 15.66 -10.45
CA GLU A 97 13.46 15.30 -11.50
C GLU A 97 14.50 14.29 -10.99
N ASN A 98 14.64 14.20 -9.66
CA ASN A 98 15.56 13.29 -9.01
C ASN A 98 14.87 11.98 -8.59
N LYS A 99 15.08 10.93 -9.38
CA LYS A 99 14.57 9.56 -9.12
C LYS A 99 14.89 9.05 -7.71
N LYS A 100 16.03 9.42 -7.13
CA LYS A 100 16.42 9.03 -5.76
C LYS A 100 15.55 9.74 -4.72
N LYS A 101 15.21 11.01 -4.93
CA LYS A 101 14.33 11.79 -4.03
C LYS A 101 12.88 11.28 -4.09
N ILE A 102 12.36 10.99 -5.29
CA ILE A 102 11.06 10.33 -5.46
C ILE A 102 11.02 9.03 -4.65
N ARG A 103 12.04 8.19 -4.78
CA ARG A 103 12.11 6.93 -4.05
C ARG A 103 12.17 7.11 -2.53
N PHE A 104 12.96 8.06 -2.04
CA PHE A 104 12.98 8.37 -0.60
C PHE A 104 11.62 8.86 -0.11
N HIS A 105 10.89 9.59 -0.93
CA HIS A 105 9.53 9.99 -0.59
C HIS A 105 8.59 8.78 -0.54
N LYS A 106 8.65 7.86 -1.51
CA LYS A 106 7.91 6.59 -1.47
C LYS A 106 8.21 5.76 -0.22
N ASN A 107 9.49 5.66 0.17
CA ASN A 107 9.89 5.00 1.42
C ASN A 107 9.29 5.69 2.65
N TYR A 108 9.20 7.02 2.65
CA TYR A 108 8.52 7.78 3.71
C TYR A 108 7.03 7.45 3.77
N LEU A 109 6.34 7.34 2.63
CA LEU A 109 4.92 6.97 2.59
C LEU A 109 4.71 5.54 3.13
N LEU A 110 5.55 4.58 2.74
CA LEU A 110 5.52 3.23 3.30
C LEU A 110 5.72 3.24 4.82
N LYS A 111 6.66 4.05 5.32
CA LYS A 111 6.88 4.22 6.76
C LYS A 111 5.61 4.71 7.47
N ARG A 112 4.87 5.66 6.87
CA ARG A 112 3.58 6.14 7.41
C ARG A 112 2.54 5.03 7.50
N ILE A 113 2.51 4.12 6.54
CA ILE A 113 1.65 2.92 6.60
C ILE A 113 2.03 2.05 7.79
N VAL A 114 3.32 1.77 8.00
CA VAL A 114 3.80 0.97 9.14
C VAL A 114 3.46 1.64 10.49
N GLU A 115 3.68 2.95 10.61
CA GLU A 115 3.32 3.72 11.80
C GLU A 115 1.82 3.63 12.10
N LYS A 116 0.97 3.66 11.07
CA LYS A 116 -0.48 3.48 11.20
C LYS A 116 -0.85 2.06 11.62
N LEU A 117 -0.28 1.02 11.00
CA LEU A 117 -0.49 -0.38 11.42
C LEU A 117 -0.14 -0.60 12.89
N HIS A 118 0.94 0.04 13.37
CA HIS A 118 1.32 -0.02 14.77
C HIS A 118 0.32 0.71 15.67
N LYS A 119 -0.13 1.91 15.28
CA LYS A 119 -1.13 2.69 16.01
C LYS A 119 -2.46 1.94 16.17
N GLU A 120 -2.88 1.21 15.14
CA GLU A 120 -4.07 0.35 15.17
C GLU A 120 -3.85 -0.99 15.88
N LYS A 121 -2.69 -1.19 16.52
CA LYS A 121 -2.30 -2.42 17.25
C LYS A 121 -2.29 -3.68 16.37
N LEU A 122 -2.20 -3.53 15.06
CA LEU A 122 -2.12 -4.64 14.11
C LEU A 122 -0.72 -5.26 14.05
N ILE A 123 0.32 -4.51 14.43
CA ILE A 123 1.70 -5.01 14.55
C ILE A 123 2.30 -4.63 15.91
N ASN A 124 3.14 -5.50 16.46
CA ASN A 124 3.79 -5.32 17.75
C ASN A 124 5.23 -5.88 17.75
N ALA A 125 5.89 -5.86 18.91
CA ALA A 125 7.29 -6.30 19.05
C ALA A 125 7.53 -7.79 18.76
N LYS A 126 6.47 -8.62 18.72
CA LYS A 126 6.54 -10.05 18.37
C LYS A 126 6.27 -10.30 16.89
N THR A 127 5.95 -9.26 16.10
CA THR A 127 5.57 -9.38 14.70
C THR A 127 6.78 -9.38 13.76
N ILE A 128 6.80 -10.31 12.81
CA ILE A 128 7.59 -10.23 11.56
C ILE A 128 6.63 -9.77 10.46
N LEU A 129 6.82 -8.55 9.96
CA LEU A 129 6.02 -7.97 8.89
C LEU A 129 6.71 -8.18 7.54
N HIS A 130 6.13 -9.04 6.70
CA HIS A 130 6.53 -9.26 5.31
C HIS A 130 5.88 -8.20 4.43
N ILE A 131 6.66 -7.21 4.03
CA ILE A 131 6.24 -6.12 3.13
C ILE A 131 6.57 -6.52 1.70
N ASN A 132 5.54 -6.72 0.89
CA ASN A 132 5.62 -7.15 -0.49
C ASN A 132 5.08 -6.04 -1.39
N ILE A 133 5.88 -5.55 -2.33
CA ILE A 133 5.57 -4.37 -3.15
C ILE A 133 5.69 -4.77 -4.63
N ASP A 134 4.77 -4.30 -5.49
CA ASP A 134 4.91 -4.52 -6.94
C ASP A 134 6.19 -3.87 -7.49
N LEU A 135 6.71 -4.46 -8.56
CA LEU A 135 7.95 -4.07 -9.22
C LEU A 135 7.80 -2.72 -9.92
N GLU A 136 8.07 -1.65 -9.19
CA GLU A 136 8.40 -0.36 -9.78
C GLU A 136 9.83 -0.42 -10.35
N MET A 137 9.98 -0.94 -11.58
CA MET A 137 11.23 -1.05 -12.37
C MET A 137 12.50 -0.61 -11.62
N LEU A 138 13.09 -1.46 -10.75
CA LEU A 138 14.43 -1.28 -10.11
C LEU A 138 14.79 -2.51 -9.26
N SER A 139 15.12 -3.60 -9.93
CA SER A 139 15.62 -4.86 -9.35
C SER A 139 17.10 -4.81 -8.94
N GLU A 140 17.61 -3.69 -8.45
CA GLU A 140 18.95 -3.69 -7.84
C GLU A 140 18.79 -4.13 -6.37
N GLU A 141 19.30 -5.32 -6.06
CA GLU A 141 19.32 -5.92 -4.71
C GLU A 141 19.77 -4.94 -3.62
N ARG A 142 20.67 -4.02 -3.96
CA ARG A 142 21.14 -2.91 -3.12
C ARG A 142 19.98 -2.07 -2.56
N TYR A 143 18.94 -1.79 -3.34
CA TYR A 143 17.81 -0.96 -2.88
C TYR A 143 16.85 -1.71 -1.97
N ARG A 144 16.61 -2.99 -2.22
CA ARG A 144 15.83 -3.86 -1.32
C ARG A 144 16.49 -3.93 0.06
N ASN A 145 17.79 -4.23 0.07
CA ASN A 145 18.56 -4.30 1.30
C ASN A 145 18.58 -2.95 2.02
N ASN A 146 18.62 -1.83 1.28
CA ASN A 146 18.56 -0.50 1.87
C ASN A 146 17.20 -0.18 2.52
N LEU A 147 16.06 -0.54 1.90
CA LEU A 147 14.74 -0.29 2.48
C LEU A 147 14.48 -1.16 3.70
N GLU A 148 14.78 -2.46 3.61
CA GLU A 148 14.63 -3.39 4.75
C GLU A 148 15.50 -2.96 5.93
N LYS A 149 16.77 -2.63 5.66
CA LYS A 149 17.69 -2.10 6.67
C LYS A 149 17.16 -0.78 7.24
N HIS A 150 16.72 0.15 6.39
CA HIS A 150 16.18 1.42 6.83
C HIS A 150 15.02 1.25 7.80
N LEU A 151 14.04 0.40 7.47
CA LEU A 151 12.88 0.13 8.32
C LEU A 151 13.29 -0.54 9.65
N ASN A 152 14.19 -1.51 9.62
CA ASN A 152 14.65 -2.16 10.85
C ASN A 152 15.48 -1.23 11.74
N ASP A 153 16.26 -0.31 11.16
CA ASP A 153 17.12 0.60 11.91
C ASP A 153 16.33 1.81 12.46
N TYR A 154 15.37 2.33 11.70
CA TYR A 154 14.73 3.63 11.97
C TYR A 154 14.07 3.73 13.36
N TRP A 155 13.33 2.70 13.78
CA TRP A 155 12.65 2.70 15.08
C TRP A 155 13.48 2.07 16.21
N LYS A 156 14.53 1.31 15.87
CA LYS A 156 15.38 0.62 16.85
C LYS A 156 16.58 1.45 17.28
N ASN A 157 17.12 2.28 16.39
CA ASN A 157 18.34 3.03 16.63
C ASN A 157 18.13 4.54 16.47
N LYS A 158 17.95 5.22 17.62
CA LYS A 158 17.69 6.66 17.68
C LYS A 158 18.81 7.52 17.07
N SER A 159 20.04 7.02 17.02
CA SER A 159 21.19 7.75 16.46
C SER A 159 21.47 7.46 14.99
N SER A 160 20.74 6.52 14.37
CA SER A 160 20.96 6.19 12.95
C SER A 160 20.60 7.32 11.98
N TYR A 161 19.80 8.29 12.43
CA TYR A 161 19.36 9.42 11.61
C TYR A 161 19.35 10.70 12.45
N LEU A 162 19.85 11.81 11.89
CA LEU A 162 19.86 13.13 12.55
C LEU A 162 18.48 13.53 13.11
N LYS A 163 17.42 13.31 12.32
CA LYS A 163 16.04 13.54 12.78
C LYS A 163 15.61 12.59 13.91
N GLY A 164 16.18 11.40 13.97
CA GLY A 164 15.96 10.44 15.06
C GLY A 164 16.54 10.93 16.38
N ILE A 165 17.61 11.73 16.34
CA ILE A 165 18.20 12.38 17.53
C ILE A 165 17.34 13.57 17.95
N GLU A 166 17.03 14.45 17.01
CA GLU A 166 16.33 15.73 17.26
C GLU A 166 14.84 15.54 17.64
N TYR A 167 14.15 14.59 17.01
CA TYR A 167 12.70 14.38 17.17
C TYR A 167 12.35 13.05 17.84
N SER A 168 13.29 12.45 18.60
CA SER A 168 13.16 11.10 19.15
C SER A 168 11.89 10.86 19.98
N GLN A 169 11.38 11.92 20.62
CA GLN A 169 10.17 11.90 21.45
C GLN A 169 8.86 11.77 20.66
N PHE A 170 8.87 12.12 19.37
CA PHE A 170 7.71 12.05 18.49
C PHE A 170 7.70 10.80 17.60
N ILE A 171 8.78 10.02 17.60
CA ILE A 171 8.90 8.80 16.81
C ILE A 171 8.36 7.63 17.63
N PRO A 172 7.37 6.87 17.12
CA PRO A 172 6.83 5.72 17.85
C PRO A 172 7.88 4.62 18.01
N LYS A 173 7.82 3.89 19.13
CA LYS A 173 8.67 2.72 19.34
C LYS A 173 8.04 1.50 18.68
N ILE A 174 8.48 1.19 17.47
CA ILE A 174 8.02 0.00 16.74
C ILE A 174 9.07 -1.11 16.86
N GLY A 175 8.73 -2.17 17.60
CA GLY A 175 9.61 -3.30 17.87
C GLY A 175 9.54 -4.44 16.85
N SER A 176 8.69 -4.32 15.82
CA SER A 176 8.53 -5.36 14.79
C SER A 176 9.82 -5.59 14.00
N GLN A 177 9.95 -6.78 13.42
CA GLN A 177 10.94 -7.07 12.39
C GLN A 177 10.30 -6.87 11.02
N PHE A 178 11.04 -6.29 10.08
CA PHE A 178 10.56 -6.07 8.71
C PHE A 178 11.35 -6.92 7.73
N VAL A 179 10.64 -7.55 6.80
CA VAL A 179 11.22 -8.28 5.66
C VAL A 179 10.62 -7.69 4.39
N VAL A 180 11.44 -7.24 3.46
CA VAL A 180 10.98 -6.54 2.26
C VAL A 180 11.25 -7.35 1.00
N LYS A 181 10.22 -7.53 0.18
CA LYS A 181 10.29 -8.19 -1.13
C LYS A 181 9.64 -7.32 -2.20
N PHE A 182 10.30 -7.23 -3.34
CA PHE A 182 9.70 -6.72 -4.57
C PHE A 182 9.24 -7.92 -5.39
N LEU A 183 7.98 -7.92 -5.79
CA LEU A 183 7.33 -9.05 -6.43
C LEU A 183 6.88 -8.67 -7.83
N ASP A 184 6.88 -9.65 -8.74
CA ASP A 184 6.34 -9.50 -10.08
C ASP A 184 4.84 -9.81 -10.09
N SER A 185 4.02 -8.79 -10.31
CA SER A 185 2.56 -8.92 -10.43
C SER A 185 2.11 -10.04 -11.36
N ARG A 186 2.86 -10.38 -12.41
CA ARG A 186 2.53 -11.50 -13.33
C ARG A 186 2.45 -12.85 -12.62
N HIS A 187 3.18 -13.03 -11.53
CA HIS A 187 3.28 -14.29 -10.80
C HIS A 187 2.62 -14.26 -9.41
N HIS A 188 2.24 -13.08 -8.91
CA HIS A 188 1.77 -12.91 -7.53
C HIS A 188 0.34 -12.37 -7.44
N ARG A 189 -0.62 -13.27 -7.15
CA ARG A 189 -2.05 -12.93 -7.04
C ARG A 189 -2.36 -11.81 -6.04
N PHE A 190 -1.66 -11.73 -4.92
CA PHE A 190 -1.90 -10.68 -3.93
C PHE A 190 -1.39 -9.31 -4.36
N ILE A 191 -0.35 -9.25 -5.19
CA ILE A 191 0.06 -8.00 -5.83
C ILE A 191 -1.00 -7.57 -6.85
N GLN A 192 -1.54 -8.50 -7.65
CA GLN A 192 -2.64 -8.20 -8.58
C GLN A 192 -3.92 -7.72 -7.84
N VAL A 193 -4.17 -8.23 -6.63
CA VAL A 193 -5.23 -7.72 -5.76
C VAL A 193 -4.90 -6.29 -5.30
N ALA A 194 -3.65 -6.03 -4.90
CA ALA A 194 -3.22 -4.68 -4.51
C ALA A 194 -3.37 -3.68 -5.67
N ASP A 195 -2.94 -4.06 -6.89
CA ASP A 195 -3.16 -3.33 -8.14
C ASP A 195 -4.65 -3.00 -8.36
N LEU A 196 -5.52 -4.01 -8.24
CA LEU A 196 -6.96 -3.83 -8.36
C LEU A 196 -7.51 -2.80 -7.36
N LEU A 197 -7.09 -2.90 -6.09
CA LEU A 197 -7.55 -2.02 -5.01
C LEU A 197 -7.07 -0.58 -5.24
N VAL A 198 -5.77 -0.38 -5.45
CA VAL A 198 -5.18 0.96 -5.61
C VAL A 198 -5.72 1.65 -6.85
N ASN A 199 -5.86 0.95 -7.98
CA ASN A 199 -6.44 1.53 -9.19
C ASN A 199 -7.93 1.83 -9.05
N THR A 200 -8.69 1.03 -8.30
CA THR A 200 -10.09 1.33 -7.99
C THR A 200 -10.20 2.61 -7.17
N LYS A 201 -9.38 2.75 -6.12
CA LYS A 201 -9.35 3.95 -5.28
C LYS A 201 -8.89 5.17 -6.08
N TYR A 202 -7.84 5.04 -6.88
CA TYR A 202 -7.31 6.13 -7.70
C TYR A 202 -8.35 6.65 -8.70
N ARG A 203 -9.12 5.77 -9.35
CA ARG A 203 -10.25 6.17 -10.21
C ARG A 203 -11.29 7.02 -9.49
N ARG A 204 -11.53 6.79 -8.19
CA ARG A 204 -12.40 7.66 -7.37
C ARG A 204 -11.85 9.08 -7.32
N TYR A 205 -10.55 9.21 -7.07
CA TYR A 205 -9.83 10.49 -7.02
C TYR A 205 -9.79 11.20 -8.38
N LYS A 206 -9.74 10.43 -9.49
CA LYS A 206 -9.91 10.93 -10.86
C LYS A 206 -11.35 11.32 -11.24
N ASN A 207 -12.29 11.32 -10.30
CA ASN A 207 -13.72 11.54 -10.55
C ASN A 207 -14.32 10.63 -11.64
N THR A 208 -13.77 9.41 -11.82
CA THR A 208 -14.28 8.47 -12.82
C THR A 208 -15.68 7.98 -12.41
N THR A 209 -16.62 7.98 -13.35
CA THR A 209 -17.96 7.40 -13.16
C THR A 209 -17.89 5.87 -13.10
N LYS A 210 -18.71 5.22 -12.26
CA LYS A 210 -18.76 3.75 -12.11
C LYS A 210 -17.40 3.13 -11.77
N CYS A 211 -16.64 3.77 -10.89
CA CYS A 211 -15.32 3.31 -10.47
C CYS A 211 -15.33 2.11 -9.51
N CYS A 212 -16.51 1.68 -9.03
CA CYS A 212 -16.68 0.59 -8.05
C CYS A 212 -16.03 0.86 -6.69
N SER A 213 -15.62 2.10 -6.41
CA SER A 213 -14.97 2.46 -5.16
C SER A 213 -15.89 2.38 -3.94
N GLU A 214 -17.20 2.34 -4.18
CA GLU A 214 -18.25 2.09 -3.19
C GLU A 214 -18.22 0.66 -2.62
N PHE A 215 -17.52 -0.26 -3.29
CA PHE A 215 -17.30 -1.64 -2.81
C PHE A 215 -15.94 -1.80 -2.11
N LEU A 216 -15.19 -0.72 -1.93
CA LEU A 216 -14.01 -0.72 -1.08
C LEU A 216 -14.46 -0.51 0.37
N ASN A 217 -13.89 -1.28 1.28
CA ASN A 217 -14.11 -1.15 2.71
C ASN A 217 -12.76 -0.90 3.40
N PRO A 218 -12.17 0.29 3.26
CA PRO A 218 -10.84 0.56 3.81
C PRO A 218 -10.89 0.74 5.32
N GLU A 219 -10.37 -0.21 6.08
CA GLU A 219 -10.14 -0.05 7.52
C GLU A 219 -8.98 0.92 7.79
N ILE A 220 -8.00 0.95 6.88
CA ILE A 220 -6.83 1.82 6.98
C ILE A 220 -6.78 2.75 5.78
N CYS A 221 -7.05 4.03 6.01
CA CYS A 221 -6.88 5.07 5.01
C CYS A 221 -6.11 6.27 5.59
N ILE A 222 -4.92 6.54 5.05
CA ILE A 222 -4.06 7.65 5.43
C ILE A 222 -4.15 8.71 4.34
N LYS A 223 -4.35 9.97 4.72
CA LYS A 223 -4.26 11.12 3.82
C LYS A 223 -3.01 11.91 4.19
N VAL A 224 -2.23 12.30 3.19
CA VAL A 224 -1.04 13.10 3.38
C VAL A 224 -1.07 14.30 2.42
N PRO A 225 -1.15 15.54 2.93
CA PRO A 225 -1.35 15.89 4.34
C PRO A 225 -2.74 15.50 4.87
N ASP A 226 -2.91 15.41 6.19
CA ASP A 226 -4.14 14.90 6.83
C ASP A 226 -5.41 15.72 6.53
N PHE A 227 -5.28 16.94 5.99
CA PHE A 227 -6.36 17.93 5.86
C PHE A 227 -7.00 18.05 4.48
N PHE A 228 -6.54 17.34 3.45
CA PHE A 228 -7.16 17.49 2.13
C PHE A 228 -8.45 16.67 1.98
N THR A 229 -9.45 17.26 1.35
CA THR A 229 -10.69 16.59 0.95
C THR A 229 -10.61 16.14 -0.50
N SER A 230 -10.95 14.89 -0.78
CA SER A 230 -11.03 14.38 -2.15
C SER A 230 -12.32 14.84 -2.84
N GLY A 231 -12.33 14.93 -4.18
CA GLY A 231 -13.43 15.51 -4.95
C GLY A 231 -14.82 14.86 -4.74
N LYS A 232 -14.89 13.59 -4.30
CA LYS A 232 -16.15 12.90 -3.96
C LYS A 232 -16.51 12.90 -2.47
N GLU A 233 -15.66 13.42 -1.59
CA GLU A 233 -16.00 13.64 -0.17
C GLU A 233 -16.74 14.97 0.05
N LYS A 234 -16.96 15.75 -1.02
CA LYS A 234 -17.82 16.94 -1.02
C LYS A 234 -19.32 16.62 -1.15
N ILE A 235 -19.68 15.34 -1.21
CA ILE A 235 -21.06 14.88 -1.38
C ILE A 235 -21.29 13.77 -0.34
N ASP A 236 -21.44 14.18 0.91
CA ASP A 236 -22.28 13.56 1.93
C ASP A 236 -22.83 14.69 2.81
#